data_AF-A0A7Z8YML7-F1
#
_entry.id   AF-A0A7Z8YML7-F1
#
_cell.length_a   1.000
_cell.length_b   1.000
_cell.length_c   1.000
_cell.angle_alpha   90.00
_cell.angle_beta   90.00
_cell.angle_gamma   90.00
#
_symmetry.space_group_name_H-M   'P 1'
#
loop_
_entity.id
_entity.type
_entity.pdbx_description
1 polymer ?
#
loop_
_entity_poly.entity_id
_entity_poly.type
_entity_poly.pdbx_seq_one_letter_code
_entity_poly.pdbx_strand_id
1 'polypeptide(L)'
;MGIGTDYIENNAELLKKAIRWVNQNKVGNEKNVVLGQSMGGLVARYALKDMEDQGENHDTKLYISHDAPHLGANTPLGLQYMMKNISRTFLKSPIVAGINYIVSL
;
A
#
# COMPACT_ATOMS: atom_id res chain seq x y z
N MET A 1 0.00 7.52 9.72
CA MET A 1 -0.43 6.69 8.57
C MET A 1 0.29 7.20 7.34
N GLY A 2 1.18 6.38 6.76
CA GLY A 2 1.95 6.73 5.57
C GLY A 2 1.26 6.23 4.31
N ILE A 3 1.46 6.96 3.20
CA ILE A 3 0.94 6.60 1.88
C ILE A 3 1.49 5.21 1.52
N GLY A 4 0.61 4.19 1.50
CA GLY A 4 0.98 2.82 1.12
C GLY A 4 1.83 2.06 2.14
N THR A 5 1.78 2.39 3.44
CA THR A 5 2.44 1.59 4.48
C THR A 5 1.50 1.09 5.57
N ASP A 6 0.21 1.40 5.45
CA ASP A 6 -0.84 0.86 6.31
C ASP A 6 -1.29 -0.54 5.85
N TYR A 7 -2.17 -1.17 6.62
CA TYR A 7 -2.85 -2.42 6.27
C TYR A 7 -3.45 -2.34 4.86
N ILE A 8 -3.36 -3.44 4.11
CA ILE A 8 -3.81 -3.51 2.71
C ILE A 8 -5.30 -3.16 2.63
N GLU A 9 -6.07 -3.57 3.63
CA GLU A 9 -7.49 -3.33 3.81
C GLU A 9 -7.78 -1.82 3.94
N ASN A 10 -6.98 -1.09 4.73
CA ASN A 10 -7.13 0.36 4.89
C ASN A 10 -6.81 1.10 3.59
N ASN A 11 -5.74 0.69 2.88
CA ASN A 11 -5.41 1.25 1.57
C ASN A 11 -6.49 0.90 0.53
N ALA A 12 -7.10 -0.29 0.64
CA ALA A 12 -8.19 -0.72 -0.22
C ALA A 12 -9.46 0.10 0.01
N GLU A 13 -9.79 0.47 1.26
CA GLU A 13 -10.90 1.38 1.54
C GLU A 13 -10.75 2.73 0.82
N LEU A 14 -9.54 3.27 0.77
CA LEU A 14 -9.26 4.49 0.03
C LEU A 14 -9.50 4.29 -1.47
N LEU A 15 -9.04 3.17 -2.03
CA LEU A 15 -9.28 2.85 -3.44
C LEU A 15 -10.76 2.65 -3.76
N LYS A 16 -11.52 1.97 -2.90
CA LYS A 16 -12.98 1.82 -3.05
C LYS A 16 -13.68 3.18 -3.06
N LYS A 17 -13.29 4.10 -2.17
CA LYS A 17 -13.79 5.49 -2.17
C LYS A 17 -13.45 6.21 -3.48
N ALA A 18 -12.25 6.04 -4.00
CA ALA A 18 -11.85 6.61 -5.28
C ALA A 18 -12.67 6.04 -6.45
N ILE A 19 -12.88 4.73 -6.51
CA ILE A 19 -13.71 4.07 -7.52
C ILE A 19 -15.15 4.61 -7.48
N ARG A 20 -15.76 4.69 -6.28
CA ARG A 20 -17.10 5.27 -6.10
C ARG A 20 -17.17 6.71 -6.60
N TRP A 21 -16.19 7.52 -6.26
CA TRP A 21 -16.11 8.90 -6.71
C TRP A 21 -16.00 8.99 -8.24
N VAL A 22 -15.15 8.19 -8.87
CA VAL A 22 -15.04 8.14 -10.34
C VAL A 22 -16.37 7.71 -10.96
N ASN A 23 -17.03 6.70 -10.44
CA ASN A 23 -18.32 6.23 -10.95
C ASN A 23 -19.43 7.29 -10.85
N GLN A 24 -19.39 8.14 -9.83
CA GLN A 24 -20.34 9.23 -9.64
C GLN A 24 -20.07 10.45 -10.54
N ASN A 25 -18.81 10.65 -10.96
CA ASN A 25 -18.38 11.90 -11.60
C ASN A 25 -17.92 11.74 -13.05
N LYS A 26 -17.70 10.50 -13.53
CA LYS A 26 -17.28 10.27 -14.92
C LYS A 26 -18.41 10.62 -15.90
N VAL A 27 -18.02 11.18 -17.04
CA VAL A 27 -18.95 11.48 -18.13
C VAL A 27 -19.09 10.24 -19.01
N GLY A 28 -20.34 9.81 -19.23
CA GLY A 28 -20.66 8.63 -20.01
C GLY A 28 -20.59 7.32 -19.23
N ASN A 29 -20.73 6.21 -19.94
CA ASN A 29 -20.91 4.87 -19.35
C ASN A 29 -19.69 3.96 -19.53
N GLU A 30 -18.52 4.54 -19.83
CA GLU A 30 -17.30 3.76 -19.97
C GLU A 30 -16.85 3.20 -18.62
N LYS A 31 -16.65 1.89 -18.58
CA LYS A 31 -16.16 1.20 -17.38
C LYS A 31 -14.71 1.58 -17.09
N ASN A 32 -14.36 1.64 -15.81
CA ASN A 32 -13.04 2.02 -15.34
C ASN A 32 -11.97 1.01 -15.76
N VAL A 33 -10.73 1.48 -15.85
CA VAL A 33 -9.52 0.65 -15.90
C VAL A 33 -8.73 0.93 -14.63
N VAL A 34 -8.45 -0.11 -13.85
CA VAL A 34 -7.68 -0.01 -12.60
C VAL A 34 -6.31 -0.60 -12.82
N LEU A 35 -5.26 0.22 -12.70
CA LEU A 35 -3.88 -0.24 -12.73
C LEU A 35 -3.28 -0.12 -11.33
N GLY A 36 -2.77 -1.22 -10.81
CA GLY A 36 -2.01 -1.24 -9.57
C GLY A 36 -0.54 -1.56 -9.82
N GLN A 37 0.36 -0.68 -9.38
CA GLN A 37 1.80 -0.86 -9.45
C GLN A 37 2.35 -1.31 -8.09
N SER A 38 3.25 -2.28 -8.10
CA SER A 38 3.84 -2.86 -6.89
C SER A 38 2.74 -3.29 -5.89
N MET A 39 2.86 -2.93 -4.61
CA MET A 39 1.85 -3.21 -3.60
C MET A 39 0.46 -2.64 -3.94
N GLY A 40 0.38 -1.59 -4.76
CA GLY A 40 -0.88 -1.08 -5.30
C GLY A 40 -1.66 -2.11 -6.13
N GLY A 41 -0.97 -3.06 -6.76
CA GLY A 41 -1.61 -4.20 -7.43
C GLY A 41 -2.36 -5.10 -6.44
N LEU A 42 -1.76 -5.38 -5.28
CA LEU A 42 -2.39 -6.18 -4.23
C LEU A 42 -3.60 -5.46 -3.62
N VAL A 43 -3.45 -4.16 -3.35
CA VAL A 43 -4.55 -3.28 -2.88
C VAL A 43 -5.69 -3.25 -3.88
N ALA A 44 -5.41 -3.10 -5.18
CA ALA A 44 -6.42 -3.10 -6.22
C ALA A 44 -7.16 -4.42 -6.34
N ARG A 45 -6.44 -5.55 -6.30
CA ARG A 45 -7.05 -6.88 -6.30
C ARG A 45 -7.98 -7.06 -5.10
N TYR A 46 -7.51 -6.69 -3.91
CA TYR A 46 -8.30 -6.78 -2.68
C TYR A 46 -9.57 -5.91 -2.77
N ALA A 47 -9.42 -4.64 -3.14
CA ALA A 47 -10.54 -3.69 -3.21
C ALA A 47 -11.64 -4.15 -4.17
N LEU A 48 -11.27 -4.58 -5.38
CA LEU A 48 -12.24 -5.04 -6.37
C LEU A 48 -12.97 -6.31 -5.90
N LYS A 49 -12.22 -7.29 -5.38
CA LYS A 49 -12.79 -8.54 -4.85
C LYS A 49 -13.74 -8.31 -3.69
N ASP A 50 -13.37 -7.42 -2.77
CA ASP A 50 -14.18 -7.08 -1.60
C ASP A 50 -15.47 -6.33 -2.00
N MET A 51 -15.41 -5.43 -2.99
CA MET A 51 -16.62 -4.81 -3.56
C MET A 51 -17.54 -5.88 -4.18
N GLU A 52 -16.99 -6.83 -4.94
CA GLU A 52 -17.77 -7.95 -5.51
C GLU A 52 -18.42 -8.80 -4.40
N ASP A 53 -17.68 -9.14 -3.34
CA ASP A 53 -18.19 -9.93 -2.21
C ASP A 53 -19.32 -9.21 -1.45
N GLN A 54 -19.27 -7.88 -1.41
CA GLN A 54 -20.31 -7.03 -0.82
C GLN A 54 -21.47 -6.73 -1.77
N GLY A 55 -21.45 -7.30 -2.99
CA GLY A 55 -22.47 -7.04 -4.02
C GLY A 55 -22.42 -5.62 -4.60
N GLU A 56 -21.32 -4.90 -4.40
CA GLU A 56 -21.11 -3.55 -4.92
C GLU A 56 -20.51 -3.60 -6.33
N ASN A 57 -21.20 -3.01 -7.31
CA ASN A 57 -20.67 -2.88 -8.66
C ASN A 57 -19.58 -1.79 -8.71
N HIS A 58 -18.32 -2.22 -8.78
CA HIS A 58 -17.15 -1.33 -8.91
C HIS A 58 -16.99 -0.71 -10.31
N ASP A 59 -17.81 -1.12 -11.29
CA ASP A 59 -17.84 -0.65 -12.68
C ASP A 59 -16.46 -0.54 -13.36
N THR A 60 -15.67 -1.59 -13.21
CA THR A 60 -14.30 -1.71 -13.75
C THR A 60 -14.29 -2.84 -14.77
N LYS A 61 -13.79 -2.58 -15.99
CA LYS A 61 -13.69 -3.59 -17.06
C LYS A 61 -12.35 -4.31 -17.12
N LEU A 62 -11.29 -3.66 -16.64
CA LEU A 62 -9.94 -4.18 -16.73
C LEU A 62 -9.16 -3.82 -15.46
N TYR A 63 -8.61 -4.85 -14.82
CA TYR A 63 -7.62 -4.71 -13.78
C TYR A 63 -6.24 -5.08 -14.35
N ILE A 64 -5.27 -4.19 -14.20
CA ILE A 64 -3.88 -4.37 -14.62
C ILE A 64 -3.02 -4.44 -13.36
N SER A 65 -2.37 -5.59 -13.18
CA SER A 65 -1.38 -5.80 -12.13
C SER A 65 0.02 -5.63 -12.70
N HIS A 66 0.76 -4.64 -12.22
CA HIS A 66 2.15 -4.41 -12.65
C HIS A 66 3.12 -4.57 -11.48
N ASP A 67 4.03 -5.55 -11.60
CA ASP A 67 5.08 -5.84 -10.60
C ASP A 67 4.55 -6.05 -9.16
N ALA A 68 3.37 -6.64 -9.04
CA ALA A 68 2.70 -6.75 -7.75
C ALA A 68 3.13 -8.00 -6.95
N PRO A 69 3.50 -7.86 -5.67
CA PRO A 69 3.90 -8.98 -4.81
C PRO A 69 2.67 -9.74 -4.29
N HIS A 70 1.91 -10.38 -5.17
CA HIS A 70 0.64 -11.05 -4.84
C HIS A 70 0.76 -12.17 -3.79
N LEU A 71 1.95 -12.75 -3.66
CA LEU A 71 2.31 -13.81 -2.72
C LEU A 71 3.32 -13.33 -1.67
N GLY A 72 3.47 -12.01 -1.52
CA GLY A 72 4.52 -11.38 -0.74
C GLY A 72 5.83 -11.26 -1.51
N ALA A 73 6.83 -10.68 -0.84
CA ALA A 73 8.18 -10.51 -1.37
C ALA A 73 9.17 -11.29 -0.49
N ASN A 74 10.07 -12.06 -1.12
CA ASN A 74 11.13 -12.74 -0.41
C ASN A 74 12.40 -11.87 -0.40
N THR A 75 12.79 -11.40 0.77
CA THR A 75 14.03 -10.64 0.97
C THR A 75 15.10 -11.57 1.56
N PRO A 76 16.28 -11.72 0.95
CA PRO A 76 17.34 -12.59 1.48
C PRO A 76 17.67 -12.27 2.94
N LEU A 77 17.88 -13.30 3.78
CA LEU A 77 18.15 -13.12 5.22
C LEU A 77 19.33 -12.17 5.47
N GLY A 78 20.41 -12.29 4.69
CA GLY A 78 21.57 -11.39 4.80
C GLY A 78 21.18 -9.91 4.64
N LEU A 79 20.30 -9.59 3.71
CA LEU A 79 19.78 -8.23 3.51
C LEU A 79 18.90 -7.79 4.69
N GLN A 80 18.04 -8.68 5.20
CA GLN A 80 17.23 -8.39 6.39
C GLN A 80 18.13 -8.06 7.61
N TYR A 81 19.18 -8.85 7.84
CA TYR A 81 20.15 -8.61 8.92
C TYR A 81 20.97 -7.34 8.69
N MET A 82 21.39 -7.08 7.46
CA MET A 82 22.13 -5.87 7.12
C MET A 82 21.30 -4.62 7.43
N MET A 83 20.06 -4.55 6.95
CA MET A 83 19.16 -3.43 7.20
C MET A 83 18.92 -3.25 8.71
N LYS A 84 18.66 -4.34 9.43
CA LYS A 84 18.49 -4.33 10.89
C LYS A 84 19.74 -3.83 11.62
N ASN A 85 20.93 -4.23 11.18
CA ASN A 85 22.19 -3.81 11.79
C ASN A 85 22.49 -2.34 11.49
N ILE A 86 22.30 -1.88 10.25
CA ILE A 86 22.46 -0.47 9.88
C ILE A 86 21.54 0.41 10.72
N SER A 87 20.25 0.07 10.82
CA SER A 87 19.30 0.82 11.65
C SER A 87 19.69 0.84 13.12
N ARG A 88 20.14 -0.29 13.68
CA ARG A 88 20.63 -0.35 15.07
C ARG A 88 21.86 0.50 15.31
N THR A 89 22.84 0.45 14.41
CA THR A 89 24.07 1.23 14.53
C THR A 89 23.78 2.73 14.44
N PHE A 90 22.86 3.14 13.55
CA PHE A 90 22.43 4.54 13.46
C PHE A 90 21.72 5.01 14.74
N LEU A 91 20.78 4.22 15.27
CA LEU A 91 20.05 4.55 16.51
C LEU A 91 20.95 4.54 17.76
N LYS A 92 21.98 3.69 17.80
CA LYS A 92 22.98 3.64 18.87
C LYS A 92 24.14 4.63 18.65
N SER A 93 24.11 5.44 17.58
CA SER A 93 25.11 6.46 17.36
C SER A 93 25.10 7.43 18.56
N PRO A 94 26.28 7.77 19.14
CA PRO A 94 26.37 8.71 20.26
C PRO A 94 25.67 10.04 19.98
N ILE A 95 25.65 10.46 18.71
CA ILE A 95 25.01 11.70 18.26
C ILE A 95 23.47 11.60 18.40
N VAL A 96 22.86 10.51 17.92
CA VAL A 96 21.40 10.31 17.97
C VAL A 96 20.94 10.02 19.40
N ALA A 97 21.71 9.25 20.15
CA ALA A 97 21.45 8.98 21.57
C ALA A 97 21.52 10.27 22.41
N GLY A 98 22.50 11.14 22.14
CA GLY A 98 22.64 12.44 22.81
C GLY A 98 21.48 13.40 22.50
N ILE A 99 21.04 13.48 21.24
CA ILE A 99 19.89 14.30 20.84
C ILE A 99 18.61 13.78 21.50
N ASN A 100 18.37 12.46 21.49
CA ASN A 100 17.19 11.88 22.14
C ASN A 100 17.16 12.14 23.65
N TYR A 101 18.31 12.05 24.34
CA TYR A 101 18.41 12.35 25.76
C TYR A 101 18.04 13.81 26.07
N ILE A 102 18.54 14.77 25.28
CA ILE A 102 18.26 16.21 25.47
C ILE A 102 16.79 16.54 25.22
N VAL A 103 16.15 15.93 24.22
CA VAL A 103 14.75 16.20 23.86
C VAL A 103 13.77 15.48 24.79
N SER A 104 14.23 14.47 25.56
CA SER A 104 13.43 13.73 26.53
C SER A 104 13.40 14.32 27.95
N LEU A 105 14.09 15.44 28.18
CA LEU A 105 14.03 16.26 29.40
C LEU A 105 13.00 17.39 29.23
#